data_AF-A0A8J7AGT3-F1
#
_entry.id   AF-A0A8J7AGT3-F1
#
_cell.length_a   1.000
_cell.length_b   1.000
_cell.length_c   1.000
_cell.angle_alpha   90.00
_cell.angle_beta   90.00
_cell.angle_gamma   90.00
#
_symmetry.space_group_name_H-M   'P 1'
#
loop_
_entity.id
_entity.type
_entity.pdbx_description
1 polymer ?
#
loop_
_entity_poly.entity_id
_entity_poly.type
_entity_poly.pdbx_seq_one_letter_code
_entity_poly.pdbx_strand_id
1 'polypeptide(L)'
;MTSARPVGKLPSPLAAVSLKIVGGITILASLIDFLVLLIPPDFLNRQWQIATTTQLVDRGIVPLVGIALLFTGYWIDSSLGSTVQRRSLAVDMRFWVCVLACILGVVFLVATVLHPNNIRIQSRDALAQVSQEAEQANEQLQQRLNAEVGQQRAQIDALLQNPEQLQAALESGQVTDEQRAQIEQFQNNPAALDEFLNSQVGQLQNQLQTEIGTRQTTAARNVRIEAWKSGIRIAVSSLLLALGYTLIGWMGLRRLMMMT
;
A
#
# COMPACT_ATOMS: atom_id res chain seq x y z
N MET A 1 -35.17 1.94 59.89
CA MET A 1 -34.83 1.88 58.47
C MET A 1 -33.37 1.48 58.34
N THR A 2 -33.11 0.18 58.21
CA THR A 2 -31.75 -0.38 58.08
C THR A 2 -31.31 -0.29 56.62
N SER A 3 -30.34 0.59 56.35
CA SER A 3 -29.70 0.69 55.04
C SER A 3 -28.83 -0.57 54.85
N ALA A 4 -29.33 -1.52 54.05
CA ALA A 4 -28.53 -2.63 53.56
C ALA A 4 -27.49 -2.07 52.58
N ARG A 5 -26.21 -2.03 52.99
CA ARG A 5 -25.11 -1.80 52.05
C ARG A 5 -25.06 -2.97 51.08
N PRO A 6 -25.02 -2.74 49.75
CA PRO A 6 -24.84 -3.82 48.81
C PRO A 6 -23.45 -4.45 49.05
N VAL A 7 -23.44 -5.73 49.40
CA VAL A 7 -22.22 -6.54 49.47
C VAL A 7 -21.74 -6.69 48.03
N GLY A 8 -20.83 -5.80 47.61
CA GLY A 8 -20.16 -5.90 46.32
C GLY A 8 -19.45 -7.25 46.25
N LYS A 9 -19.77 -8.07 45.25
CA LYS A 9 -19.09 -9.36 45.01
C LYS A 9 -17.60 -9.08 44.87
N LEU A 10 -16.80 -9.54 45.84
CA LEU A 10 -15.35 -9.44 45.75
C LEU A 10 -14.90 -10.23 44.51
N PRO A 11 -14.04 -9.65 43.64
CA PRO A 11 -13.52 -10.37 42.49
C PRO A 11 -12.75 -11.63 42.93
N SER A 12 -12.82 -12.71 42.16
CA SER A 12 -12.15 -13.96 42.58
C SER A 12 -10.62 -13.83 42.44
N PRO A 13 -9.83 -14.31 43.42
CA PRO A 13 -8.36 -14.31 43.33
C PRO A 13 -7.83 -15.01 42.07
N LEU A 14 -8.56 -16.03 41.60
CA LEU A 14 -8.26 -16.74 40.36
C LEU A 14 -8.32 -15.80 39.14
N ALA A 15 -9.31 -14.89 39.08
CA ALA A 15 -9.43 -13.94 37.98
C ALA A 15 -8.23 -12.99 37.92
N ALA A 16 -7.72 -12.53 39.08
CA ALA A 16 -6.55 -11.67 39.16
C ALA A 16 -5.29 -12.36 38.65
N VAL A 17 -5.07 -13.62 39.05
CA VAL A 17 -3.93 -14.44 38.62
C VAL A 17 -4.00 -14.72 37.11
N SER A 18 -5.17 -15.13 36.61
CA SER A 18 -5.37 -15.38 35.18
C SER A 18 -5.06 -14.16 34.34
N LEU A 19 -5.51 -12.96 34.73
CA LEU A 19 -5.25 -11.72 34.01
C LEU A 19 -3.76 -11.36 33.97
N LYS A 20 -3.02 -11.56 35.08
CA LYS A 20 -1.58 -11.33 35.12
C LYS A 20 -0.81 -12.30 34.21
N ILE A 21 -1.17 -13.59 34.25
CA ILE A 21 -0.52 -14.63 33.44
C ILE A 21 -0.81 -14.39 31.96
N VAL A 22 -2.08 -14.26 31.59
CA VAL A 22 -2.48 -14.02 30.18
C VAL A 22 -1.88 -12.71 29.67
N GLY A 23 -1.96 -11.64 30.46
CA GLY A 23 -1.35 -10.35 30.08
C GLY A 23 0.16 -10.48 29.86
N GLY A 24 0.88 -11.14 30.77
CA GLY A 24 2.33 -11.37 30.64
C GLY A 24 2.70 -12.21 29.43
N ILE A 25 1.99 -13.33 29.19
CA ILE A 25 2.21 -14.19 28.02
C ILE A 25 1.94 -13.42 26.73
N THR A 26 0.85 -12.66 26.65
CA THR A 26 0.52 -11.86 25.46
C THR A 26 1.59 -10.82 25.15
N ILE A 27 2.13 -10.13 26.17
CA ILE A 27 3.25 -9.19 26.00
C ILE A 27 4.47 -9.92 25.45
N LEU A 28 4.88 -11.02 26.08
CA LEU A 28 6.06 -11.79 25.66
C LEU A 28 5.93 -12.34 24.24
N ALA A 29 4.78 -12.94 23.91
CA ALA A 29 4.50 -13.44 22.57
C ALA A 29 4.58 -12.32 21.52
N SER A 30 4.00 -11.15 21.82
CA SER A 30 4.09 -10.00 20.91
C SER A 30 5.51 -9.47 20.73
N LEU A 31 6.34 -9.51 21.78
CA LEU A 31 7.76 -9.12 21.68
C LEU A 31 8.53 -10.09 20.79
N ILE A 32 8.30 -11.40 20.93
CA ILE A 32 8.94 -12.40 20.08
C ILE A 32 8.54 -12.18 18.62
N ASP A 33 7.25 -11.95 18.35
CA ASP A 33 6.77 -11.60 17.02
C ASP A 33 7.46 -10.36 16.45
N PHE A 34 7.65 -9.32 17.26
CA PHE A 34 8.38 -8.12 16.84
C PHE A 34 9.85 -8.42 16.56
N LEU A 35 10.52 -9.24 17.38
CA LEU A 35 11.92 -9.62 17.14
C LEU A 35 12.07 -10.44 15.86
N VAL A 36 11.15 -11.37 15.59
CA VAL A 36 11.14 -12.16 14.36
C VAL A 36 10.93 -11.27 13.14
N LEU A 37 10.07 -10.25 13.23
CA LEU A 37 9.82 -9.29 12.17
C LEU A 37 11.09 -8.51 11.75
N LEU A 38 12.02 -8.29 12.69
CA LEU A 38 13.25 -7.55 12.42
C LEU A 38 14.31 -8.35 11.64
N ILE A 39 14.05 -9.63 11.31
CA ILE A 39 15.01 -10.54 10.68
C ILE A 39 14.49 -10.97 9.29
N PRO A 40 15.27 -10.78 8.19
CA PRO A 40 16.58 -10.14 8.12
C PRO A 40 16.48 -8.60 8.17
N PRO A 41 17.39 -7.90 8.88
CA PRO A 41 17.34 -6.44 8.99
C PRO A 41 17.85 -5.76 7.71
N ASP A 42 16.99 -4.99 7.05
CA ASP A 42 17.36 -4.18 5.89
C ASP A 42 16.84 -2.74 6.05
N PHE A 43 17.51 -1.99 6.93
CA PHE A 43 17.16 -0.60 7.23
C PHE A 43 17.41 0.37 6.07
N LEU A 44 18.10 -0.04 5.00
CA LEU A 44 18.35 0.79 3.83
C LEU A 44 17.27 0.62 2.76
N ASN A 45 16.64 -0.56 2.72
CA ASN A 45 15.58 -0.86 1.79
C ASN A 45 14.24 -0.28 2.24
N ARG A 46 13.67 0.61 1.42
CA ARG A 46 12.38 1.26 1.69
C ARG A 46 11.22 0.29 1.73
N GLN A 47 11.24 -0.76 0.90
CA GLN A 47 10.20 -1.78 0.93
C GLN A 47 10.19 -2.52 2.26
N TRP A 48 11.38 -2.86 2.78
CA TRP A 48 11.52 -3.46 4.11
C TRP A 48 11.03 -2.50 5.19
N GLN A 49 11.46 -1.24 5.18
CA GLN A 49 11.03 -0.24 6.17
C GLN A 49 9.50 -0.08 6.19
N ILE A 50 8.87 0.01 5.01
CA ILE A 50 7.42 0.15 4.89
C ILE A 50 6.72 -1.11 5.40
N ALA A 51 7.12 -2.30 4.93
CA ALA A 51 6.51 -3.57 5.31
C ALA A 51 6.63 -3.83 6.82
N THR A 52 7.84 -3.68 7.37
CA THR A 52 8.11 -3.85 8.80
C THR A 52 7.30 -2.86 9.63
N THR A 53 7.27 -1.58 9.25
CA THR A 53 6.48 -0.56 9.98
C THR A 53 4.99 -0.87 9.94
N THR A 54 4.45 -1.26 8.78
CA THR A 54 3.04 -1.65 8.64
C THR A 54 2.70 -2.82 9.55
N GLN A 55 3.49 -3.90 9.51
CA GLN A 55 3.25 -5.08 10.34
C GLN A 55 3.40 -4.79 11.83
N LEU A 56 4.35 -3.95 12.21
CA LEU A 56 4.53 -3.52 13.60
C LEU A 56 3.32 -2.73 14.11
N VAL A 57 2.78 -1.83 13.29
CA VAL A 57 1.59 -1.03 13.64
C VAL A 57 0.34 -1.91 13.69
N ASP A 58 0.13 -2.79 12.70
CA ASP A 58 -1.04 -3.67 12.66
C ASP A 58 -1.08 -4.65 13.87
N ARG A 59 0.09 -5.11 14.34
CA ARG A 59 0.20 -5.97 15.54
C ARG A 59 0.43 -5.19 16.83
N GLY A 60 0.56 -3.87 16.76
CA GLY A 60 0.90 -2.99 17.88
C GLY A 60 -0.16 -2.95 18.98
N ILE A 61 -1.40 -3.35 18.69
CA ILE A 61 -2.48 -3.44 19.67
C ILE A 61 -2.32 -4.62 20.64
N VAL A 62 -1.69 -5.71 20.20
CA VAL A 62 -1.56 -6.95 21.00
C VAL A 62 -0.79 -6.72 22.31
N PRO A 63 0.41 -6.11 22.31
CA PRO A 63 1.09 -5.80 23.56
C PRO A 63 0.29 -4.85 24.44
N LEU A 64 -0.42 -3.87 23.85
CA LEU A 64 -1.21 -2.89 24.61
C LEU A 64 -2.34 -3.55 25.38
N VAL A 65 -3.03 -4.51 24.77
CA VAL A 65 -4.05 -5.34 25.44
C VAL A 65 -3.41 -6.17 26.55
N GLY A 66 -2.24 -6.78 26.30
CA GLY A 66 -1.52 -7.53 27.33
C GLY A 66 -1.16 -6.68 28.55
N ILE A 67 -0.72 -5.44 28.32
CA ILE A 67 -0.43 -4.45 29.37
C ILE A 67 -1.68 -4.09 30.16
N ALA A 68 -2.81 -3.84 29.47
CA ALA A 68 -4.08 -3.53 30.11
C ALA A 68 -4.58 -4.68 30.99
N LEU A 69 -4.51 -5.93 30.52
CA LEU A 69 -4.88 -7.12 31.28
C LEU A 69 -3.99 -7.28 32.53
N LEU A 70 -2.68 -7.10 32.37
CA LEU A 70 -1.72 -7.20 33.46
C LEU A 70 -2.00 -6.15 34.54
N PHE A 71 -2.19 -4.88 34.18
CA PHE A 71 -2.54 -3.83 35.14
C PHE A 71 -3.90 -4.06 35.81
N THR A 72 -4.89 -4.56 35.06
CA THR A 72 -6.19 -4.92 35.63
C THR A 72 -6.06 -6.03 36.66
N GLY A 73 -5.24 -7.06 36.39
CA GLY A 73 -4.94 -8.12 37.33
C GLY A 73 -4.26 -7.62 38.61
N TYR A 74 -3.33 -6.67 38.51
CA TYR A 74 -2.73 -6.01 39.69
C TYR A 74 -3.71 -5.14 40.47
N TRP A 75 -4.62 -4.44 39.78
CA TRP A 75 -5.64 -3.64 40.43
C TRP A 75 -6.63 -4.50 41.21
N ILE A 76 -7.08 -5.62 40.64
CA ILE A 76 -7.96 -6.59 41.32
C ILE A 76 -7.26 -7.17 42.56
N ASP A 77 -6.00 -7.57 42.43
CA ASP A 77 -5.25 -8.12 43.55
C ASP A 77 -5.09 -7.09 44.70
N SER A 78 -4.83 -5.82 44.36
CA SER A 78 -4.77 -4.76 45.36
C SER A 78 -6.11 -4.44 46.03
N SER A 79 -7.24 -4.62 45.34
CA SER A 79 -8.58 -4.40 45.92
C SER A 79 -9.06 -5.56 46.79
N LEU A 80 -8.42 -6.74 46.68
CA LEU A 80 -8.65 -7.90 47.54
C LEU A 80 -7.88 -7.86 48.87
N GLY A 81 -7.16 -6.77 49.15
CA GLY A 81 -6.47 -6.57 50.43
C GLY A 81 -5.06 -7.15 50.49
N SER A 82 -4.51 -7.60 49.37
CA SER A 82 -3.10 -7.97 49.24
C SER A 82 -2.23 -6.76 49.59
N THR A 83 -1.51 -6.81 50.71
CA THR A 83 -0.68 -5.71 51.19
C THR A 83 0.40 -5.38 50.17
N VAL A 84 0.43 -4.12 49.71
CA VAL A 84 1.47 -3.61 48.81
C VAL A 84 2.78 -3.56 49.60
N GLN A 85 3.53 -4.65 49.56
CA GLN A 85 4.87 -4.69 50.13
C GLN A 85 5.75 -3.75 49.32
N ARG A 86 6.41 -2.78 49.98
CA ARG A 86 7.39 -1.88 49.35
C ARG A 86 8.51 -2.73 48.72
N ARG A 87 8.39 -3.01 47.42
CA ARG A 87 9.44 -3.61 46.60
C ARG A 87 10.22 -2.48 45.94
N SER A 88 11.52 -2.70 45.75
CA SER A 88 12.34 -1.78 44.97
C SER A 88 11.84 -1.74 43.52
N LEU A 89 11.90 -0.56 42.89
CA LEU A 89 11.43 -0.32 41.51
C LEU A 89 11.99 -1.33 40.50
N ALA A 90 13.26 -1.70 40.64
CA ALA A 90 13.95 -2.61 39.71
C ALA A 90 13.43 -4.06 39.76
N VAL A 91 12.80 -4.47 40.87
CA VAL A 91 12.24 -5.82 41.07
C VAL A 91 10.75 -5.85 40.75
N ASP A 92 10.12 -4.69 40.56
CA ASP A 92 8.70 -4.60 40.23
C ASP A 92 8.48 -4.82 38.72
N MET A 93 7.81 -5.90 38.37
CA MET A 93 7.41 -6.19 36.99
C MET A 93 6.61 -5.03 36.37
N ARG A 94 5.83 -4.30 37.17
CA ARG A 94 5.04 -3.15 36.70
C ARG A 94 5.94 -2.03 36.15
N PHE A 95 7.12 -1.85 36.74
CA PHE A 95 8.08 -0.84 36.28
C PHE A 95 8.59 -1.18 34.88
N TRP A 96 9.05 -2.42 34.66
CA TRP A 96 9.52 -2.88 33.34
C TRP A 96 8.43 -2.81 32.27
N VAL A 97 7.18 -3.10 32.63
CA VAL A 97 6.04 -2.94 31.71
C VAL A 97 5.80 -1.46 31.36
N CYS A 98 5.92 -0.53 32.30
CA CYS A 98 5.80 0.90 32.01
C CYS A 98 6.95 1.40 31.12
N VAL A 99 8.18 0.96 31.38
CA VAL A 99 9.36 1.30 30.57
C VAL A 99 9.18 0.78 29.14
N LEU A 100 8.76 -0.48 29.00
CA LEU A 100 8.43 -1.07 27.70
C LEU A 100 7.34 -0.26 26.98
N ALA A 101 6.29 0.16 27.69
CA ALA A 101 5.24 0.99 27.11
C ALA A 101 5.80 2.33 26.61
N CYS A 102 6.67 2.99 27.37
CA CYS A 102 7.32 4.22 26.90
C CYS A 102 8.18 4.00 25.65
N ILE A 103 8.98 2.91 25.63
CA ILE A 103 9.80 2.57 24.46
C ILE A 103 8.92 2.35 23.23
N LEU A 104 7.86 1.53 23.35
CA LEU A 104 6.92 1.28 22.27
C LEU A 104 6.21 2.56 21.83
N GLY A 105 5.85 3.45 22.77
CA GLY A 105 5.27 4.76 22.46
C GLY A 105 6.18 5.60 21.57
N VAL A 106 7.47 5.66 21.87
CA VAL A 106 8.47 6.36 21.04
C VAL A 106 8.63 5.68 19.67
N VAL A 107 8.69 4.35 19.62
CA VAL A 107 8.78 3.61 18.36
C VAL A 107 7.58 3.91 17.45
N PHE A 108 6.36 3.91 17.99
CA PHE A 108 5.17 4.24 17.22
C PHE A 108 5.11 5.72 16.81
N LEU A 109 5.64 6.63 17.63
CA LEU A 109 5.74 8.06 17.27
C LEU A 109 6.71 8.25 16.09
N VAL A 110 7.86 7.59 16.12
CA VAL A 110 8.83 7.59 15.01
C VAL A 110 8.19 6.97 13.75
N ALA A 111 7.44 5.88 13.90
CA ALA A 111 6.69 5.27 12.79
C ALA A 111 5.69 6.25 12.16
N THR A 112 4.97 7.04 12.96
CA THR A 112 4.04 8.06 12.45
C THR A 112 4.72 9.09 11.55
N VAL A 113 5.95 9.48 11.87
CA VAL A 113 6.70 10.48 11.08
C VAL A 113 7.39 9.86 9.86
N LEU A 114 8.04 8.71 10.01
CA LEU A 114 8.83 8.10 8.93
C LEU A 114 7.96 7.46 7.85
N HIS A 115 6.83 6.85 8.23
CA HIS A 115 6.03 6.04 7.32
C HIS A 115 5.42 6.82 6.13
N PRO A 116 4.80 8.00 6.33
CA PRO A 116 4.28 8.80 5.22
C PRO A 116 5.36 9.27 4.25
N ASN A 117 6.58 9.54 4.76
CA ASN A 117 7.69 9.97 3.92
C ASN A 117 8.14 8.83 2.98
N ASN A 118 8.28 7.62 3.51
CA ASN A 118 8.68 6.45 2.71
C ASN A 118 7.64 6.07 1.66
N ILE A 119 6.35 6.08 2.01
CA ILE A 119 5.25 5.82 1.05
C ILE A 119 5.26 6.86 -0.07
N ARG A 120 5.48 8.14 0.25
CA ARG A 120 5.56 9.21 -0.76
C ARG A 120 6.69 8.98 -1.76
N ILE A 121 7.86 8.55 -1.29
CA ILE A 121 9.00 8.26 -2.16
C ILE A 121 8.68 7.04 -3.04
N GLN A 122 8.20 5.94 -2.46
CA GLN A 122 7.81 4.76 -3.24
C GLN A 122 6.73 5.07 -4.28
N SER A 123 5.75 5.90 -3.93
CA SER A 123 4.72 6.33 -4.87
C SER A 123 5.29 7.17 -6.01
N ARG A 124 6.30 8.01 -5.75
CA ARG A 124 7.02 8.75 -6.81
C ARG A 124 7.78 7.80 -7.73
N ASP A 125 8.48 6.81 -7.18
CA ASP A 125 9.22 5.82 -7.97
C ASP A 125 8.27 5.00 -8.86
N ALA A 126 7.13 4.56 -8.30
CA ALA A 126 6.10 3.86 -9.07
C ALA A 126 5.45 4.74 -10.14
N LEU A 127 5.22 6.03 -9.85
CA LEU A 127 4.72 6.98 -10.86
C LEU A 127 5.74 7.22 -11.98
N ALA A 128 7.03 7.29 -11.66
CA ALA A 128 8.10 7.43 -12.64
C ALA A 128 8.20 6.19 -13.55
N GLN A 129 8.01 4.99 -12.99
CA GLN A 129 7.96 3.75 -13.78
C GLN A 129 6.75 3.74 -14.72
N VAL A 130 5.56 4.12 -14.24
CA VAL A 130 4.35 4.21 -15.09
C VAL A 130 4.52 5.23 -16.21
N SER A 131 5.18 6.38 -15.95
CA SER A 131 5.48 7.33 -17.03
C SER A 131 6.48 6.78 -18.04
N GLN A 132 7.54 6.13 -17.58
CA GLN A 132 8.55 5.56 -18.46
C GLN A 132 7.99 4.42 -19.32
N GLU A 133 7.12 3.57 -18.76
CA GLU A 133 6.45 2.50 -19.50
C GLU A 133 5.51 3.06 -20.58
N ALA A 134 4.78 4.14 -20.28
CA ALA A 134 3.93 4.82 -21.26
C ALA A 134 4.74 5.49 -22.39
N GLU A 135 5.88 6.11 -22.07
CA GLU A 135 6.80 6.67 -23.06
C GLU A 135 7.36 5.58 -23.99
N GLN A 136 7.86 4.48 -23.42
CA GLN A 136 8.35 3.34 -24.20
C GLN A 136 7.25 2.71 -25.07
N ALA A 137 6.03 2.59 -24.56
CA ALA A 137 4.90 2.10 -25.33
C ALA A 137 4.57 3.01 -26.52
N ASN A 138 4.62 4.34 -26.33
CA ASN A 138 4.41 5.31 -27.41
C ASN A 138 5.51 5.24 -28.48
N GLU A 139 6.78 5.12 -28.08
CA GLU A 139 7.90 4.97 -29.02
C GLU A 139 7.79 3.69 -29.84
N GLN A 140 7.51 2.56 -29.18
CA GLN A 140 7.30 1.28 -29.86
C GLN A 140 6.09 1.32 -30.81
N LEU A 141 5.02 2.02 -30.41
CA LEU A 141 3.84 2.22 -31.24
C LEU A 141 4.16 3.02 -32.50
N GLN A 142 4.89 4.14 -32.38
CA GLN A 142 5.33 4.92 -33.52
C GLN A 142 6.21 4.12 -34.48
N GLN A 143 7.16 3.34 -33.95
CA GLN A 143 8.03 2.48 -34.76
C GLN A 143 7.23 1.41 -35.52
N ARG A 144 6.27 0.74 -34.87
CA ARG A 144 5.41 -0.26 -35.50
C ARG A 144 4.52 0.33 -36.57
N LEU A 145 3.84 1.44 -36.28
CA LEU A 145 2.99 2.13 -37.26
C LEU A 145 3.80 2.56 -38.48
N ASN A 146 4.97 3.17 -38.29
CA ASN A 146 5.83 3.57 -39.41
C ASN A 146 6.28 2.39 -40.27
N ALA A 147 6.61 1.25 -39.64
CA ALA A 147 6.99 0.03 -40.37
C ALA A 147 5.81 -0.58 -41.14
N GLU A 148 4.63 -0.66 -40.52
CA GLU A 148 3.43 -1.24 -41.12
C GLU A 148 2.90 -0.40 -42.29
N VAL A 149 2.97 0.93 -42.17
CA VAL A 149 2.65 1.87 -43.26
C VAL A 149 3.63 1.70 -44.42
N GLY A 150 4.93 1.62 -44.14
CA GLY A 150 5.93 1.37 -45.17
C GLY A 150 5.69 0.06 -45.93
N GLN A 151 5.31 -1.00 -45.20
CA GLN A 151 4.98 -2.30 -45.80
C GLN A 151 3.67 -2.31 -46.59
N GLN A 152 2.61 -1.68 -46.08
CA GLN A 152 1.35 -1.55 -46.80
C GLN A 152 1.52 -0.72 -48.07
N ARG A 153 2.24 0.40 -47.98
CA ARG A 153 2.54 1.24 -49.14
C ARG A 153 3.27 0.44 -50.22
N ALA A 154 4.33 -0.28 -49.86
CA ALA A 154 5.08 -1.10 -50.80
C ALA A 154 4.23 -2.22 -51.45
N GLN A 155 3.31 -2.82 -50.68
CA GLN A 155 2.39 -3.84 -51.22
C GLN A 155 1.36 -3.24 -52.19
N ILE A 156 0.77 -2.08 -51.85
CA ILE A 156 -0.21 -1.42 -52.71
C ILE A 156 0.47 -0.88 -53.98
N ASP A 157 1.65 -0.27 -53.86
CA ASP A 157 2.43 0.18 -55.03
C ASP A 157 2.80 -0.98 -55.95
N ALA A 158 3.21 -2.13 -55.41
CA ALA A 158 3.50 -3.32 -56.20
C ALA A 158 2.24 -3.90 -56.89
N LEU A 159 1.08 -3.81 -56.25
CA LEU A 159 -0.20 -4.23 -56.84
C LEU A 159 -0.63 -3.30 -57.97
N LEU A 160 -0.50 -1.98 -57.77
CA LEU A 160 -0.85 -0.95 -58.75
C LEU A 160 0.06 -0.99 -59.99
N GLN A 161 1.32 -1.41 -59.83
CA GLN A 161 2.27 -1.61 -60.93
C GLN A 161 2.04 -2.92 -61.72
N ASN A 162 1.15 -3.81 -61.27
CA ASN A 162 0.79 -5.06 -61.95
C ASN A 162 -0.63 -5.00 -62.56
N PRO A 163 -0.80 -4.35 -63.72
CA PRO A 163 -2.11 -4.11 -64.32
C PRO A 163 -2.88 -5.42 -64.64
N GLU A 164 -2.18 -6.51 -64.97
CA GLU A 164 -2.80 -7.80 -65.32
C GLU A 164 -3.52 -8.47 -64.14
N GLN A 165 -2.96 -8.39 -62.92
CA GLN A 165 -3.59 -8.96 -61.72
C GLN A 165 -4.77 -8.11 -61.25
N LEU A 166 -4.66 -6.80 -61.40
CA LEU A 166 -5.72 -5.87 -61.05
C LEU A 166 -6.92 -6.01 -61.99
N GLN A 167 -6.68 -6.14 -63.30
CA GLN A 167 -7.74 -6.40 -64.29
C GLN A 167 -8.46 -7.72 -64.03
N ALA A 168 -7.73 -8.80 -63.71
CA ALA A 168 -8.35 -10.08 -63.35
C ALA A 168 -9.24 -9.98 -62.10
N ALA A 169 -8.84 -9.20 -61.09
CA ALA A 169 -9.64 -8.95 -59.89
C ALA A 169 -10.90 -8.12 -60.20
N LEU A 170 -10.77 -7.09 -61.04
CA LEU A 170 -11.87 -6.24 -61.50
C LEU A 170 -12.89 -7.02 -62.34
N GLU A 171 -12.44 -7.90 -63.23
CA GLU A 171 -13.28 -8.74 -64.10
C GLU A 171 -13.98 -9.89 -63.35
N SER A 172 -13.39 -10.40 -62.27
CA SER A 172 -14.00 -11.46 -61.45
C SER A 172 -15.21 -11.00 -60.60
N GLY A 173 -15.55 -9.70 -60.63
CA GLY A 173 -16.71 -9.15 -59.91
C GLY A 173 -16.56 -9.09 -58.39
N GLN A 174 -15.36 -9.34 -57.85
CA GLN A 174 -15.08 -9.31 -56.40
C GLN A 174 -14.94 -7.89 -55.83
N VAL A 175 -14.85 -6.88 -56.69
CA VAL A 175 -14.58 -5.48 -56.32
C VAL A 175 -15.85 -4.65 -56.53
N THR A 176 -16.33 -4.00 -55.46
CA THR A 176 -17.51 -3.13 -55.49
C THR A 176 -17.24 -1.86 -56.29
N ASP A 177 -18.28 -1.20 -56.82
CA ASP A 177 -18.10 0.00 -57.66
C ASP A 177 -17.35 1.14 -56.93
N GLU A 178 -17.54 1.27 -55.61
CA GLU A 178 -16.81 2.23 -54.76
C GLU A 178 -15.30 1.91 -54.67
N GLN A 179 -14.94 0.63 -54.64
CA GLN A 179 -13.55 0.19 -54.58
C GLN A 179 -12.84 0.36 -55.93
N ARG A 180 -13.56 0.21 -57.06
CA ARG A 180 -12.99 0.51 -58.39
C ARG A 180 -12.60 1.97 -58.53
N ALA A 181 -13.49 2.87 -58.11
CA ALA A 181 -13.24 4.31 -58.19
C ALA A 181 -12.03 4.73 -57.35
N GLN A 182 -11.85 4.14 -56.16
CA GLN A 182 -10.68 4.38 -55.32
C GLN A 182 -9.39 3.85 -55.95
N ILE A 183 -9.43 2.65 -56.54
CA ILE A 183 -8.28 2.03 -57.22
C ILE A 183 -7.85 2.87 -58.44
N GLU A 184 -8.79 3.35 -59.27
CA GLU A 184 -8.48 4.27 -60.37
C GLU A 184 -7.91 5.61 -59.87
N GLN A 185 -8.39 6.10 -58.73
CA GLN A 185 -7.90 7.34 -58.11
C GLN A 185 -6.46 7.17 -57.60
N PHE A 186 -6.11 6.00 -57.06
CA PHE A 186 -4.75 5.68 -56.63
C PHE A 186 -3.78 5.44 -57.80
N GLN A 187 -4.25 4.85 -58.91
CA GLN A 187 -3.44 4.73 -60.14
C GLN A 187 -3.09 6.09 -60.74
N ASN A 188 -4.07 6.99 -60.81
CA ASN A 188 -3.91 8.29 -61.45
C ASN A 188 -3.21 9.32 -60.53
N ASN A 189 -3.28 9.13 -59.21
CA ASN A 189 -2.68 10.03 -58.23
C ASN A 189 -2.07 9.27 -57.04
N PRO A 190 -0.75 8.98 -57.05
CA PRO A 190 -0.09 8.32 -55.92
C PRO A 190 -0.12 9.15 -54.63
N ALA A 191 -0.33 10.48 -54.70
CA ALA A 191 -0.50 11.31 -53.52
C ALA A 191 -1.84 11.06 -52.80
N ALA A 192 -2.88 10.61 -53.51
CA ALA A 192 -4.17 10.28 -52.90
C ALA A 192 -4.10 9.00 -52.04
N LEU A 193 -3.25 8.05 -52.43
CA LEU A 193 -2.95 6.86 -51.63
C LEU A 193 -2.21 7.23 -50.34
N ASP A 194 -1.21 8.11 -50.45
CA ASP A 194 -0.46 8.61 -49.30
C ASP A 194 -1.37 9.34 -48.30
N GLU A 195 -2.31 10.15 -48.79
CA GLU A 195 -3.26 10.86 -47.93
C GLU A 195 -4.25 9.91 -47.24
N PHE A 196 -4.74 8.89 -47.96
CA PHE A 196 -5.59 7.86 -47.37
C PHE A 196 -4.87 7.07 -46.28
N LEU A 197 -3.66 6.56 -46.55
CA LEU A 197 -2.88 5.78 -45.58
C LEU A 197 -2.52 6.65 -44.36
N ASN A 198 -2.06 7.88 -44.57
CA ASN A 198 -1.74 8.80 -43.47
C ASN A 198 -2.97 9.15 -42.63
N SER A 199 -4.15 9.29 -43.24
CA SER A 199 -5.39 9.58 -42.50
C SER A 199 -5.81 8.40 -41.61
N GLN A 200 -5.72 7.16 -42.12
CA GLN A 200 -6.05 5.95 -41.38
C GLN A 200 -5.09 5.76 -40.19
N VAL A 201 -3.80 5.99 -40.43
CA VAL A 201 -2.74 5.88 -39.43
C VAL A 201 -2.89 6.98 -38.38
N GLY A 202 -3.20 8.21 -38.79
CA GLY A 202 -3.44 9.31 -37.85
C GLY A 202 -4.62 9.02 -36.92
N GLN A 203 -5.70 8.43 -37.44
CA GLN A 203 -6.84 8.01 -36.61
C GLN A 203 -6.47 6.88 -35.65
N LEU A 204 -5.81 5.83 -36.14
CA LEU A 204 -5.40 4.68 -35.33
C LEU A 204 -4.36 5.09 -34.26
N GLN A 205 -3.41 5.94 -34.63
CA GLN A 205 -2.42 6.53 -33.73
C GLN A 205 -3.11 7.34 -32.63
N ASN A 206 -4.07 8.21 -32.98
CA ASN A 206 -4.82 8.99 -32.00
C ASN A 206 -5.61 8.10 -31.03
N GLN A 207 -6.24 7.03 -31.52
CA GLN A 207 -6.96 6.08 -30.67
C GLN A 207 -6.02 5.36 -29.71
N LEU A 208 -4.90 4.82 -30.20
CA LEU A 208 -3.95 4.07 -29.39
C LEU A 208 -3.18 4.97 -28.40
N GLN A 209 -2.82 6.20 -28.80
CA GLN A 209 -2.25 7.18 -27.87
C GLN A 209 -3.24 7.59 -26.78
N THR A 210 -4.52 7.75 -27.13
CA THR A 210 -5.59 8.02 -26.15
C THR A 210 -5.73 6.84 -25.19
N GLU A 211 -5.64 5.61 -25.67
CA GLU A 211 -5.69 4.42 -24.83
C GLU A 211 -4.48 4.34 -23.90
N ILE A 212 -3.25 4.55 -24.41
CA ILE A 212 -2.02 4.58 -23.61
C ILE A 212 -2.11 5.67 -22.55
N GLY A 213 -2.55 6.87 -22.91
CA GLY A 213 -2.76 7.98 -21.98
C GLY A 213 -3.84 7.66 -20.92
N THR A 214 -4.92 7.00 -21.31
CA THR A 214 -5.98 6.56 -20.37
C THR A 214 -5.48 5.49 -19.41
N ARG A 215 -4.68 4.54 -19.90
CA ARG A 215 -4.03 3.51 -19.07
C ARG A 215 -3.03 4.13 -18.10
N GLN A 216 -2.18 5.04 -18.59
CA GLN A 216 -1.20 5.76 -17.78
C GLN A 216 -1.89 6.56 -16.66
N THR A 217 -2.91 7.35 -16.99
CA THR A 217 -3.66 8.16 -16.01
C THR A 217 -4.38 7.29 -15.00
N THR A 218 -4.97 6.16 -15.42
CA THR A 218 -5.64 5.21 -14.53
C THR A 218 -4.65 4.52 -13.60
N ALA A 219 -3.52 4.03 -14.12
CA ALA A 219 -2.46 3.42 -13.33
C ALA A 219 -1.87 4.41 -12.31
N ALA A 220 -1.57 5.65 -12.76
CA ALA A 220 -1.09 6.71 -11.89
C ALA A 220 -2.10 7.06 -10.79
N ARG A 221 -3.40 7.08 -11.11
CA ARG A 221 -4.47 7.30 -10.14
C ARG A 221 -4.51 6.17 -9.11
N ASN A 222 -4.42 4.91 -9.53
CA ASN A 222 -4.44 3.76 -8.64
C ASN A 222 -3.25 3.77 -7.68
N VAL A 223 -2.04 4.07 -8.17
CA VAL A 223 -0.83 4.24 -7.34
C VAL A 223 -1.04 5.32 -6.27
N ARG A 224 -1.62 6.47 -6.64
CA ARG A 224 -1.88 7.58 -5.70
C ARG A 224 -2.92 7.22 -4.66
N ILE A 225 -4.02 6.57 -5.06
CA ILE A 225 -5.09 6.16 -4.15
C ILE A 225 -4.57 5.15 -3.14
N GLU A 226 -3.84 4.13 -3.60
CA GLU A 226 -3.32 3.08 -2.73
C GLU A 226 -2.30 3.65 -1.74
N ALA A 227 -1.40 4.54 -2.20
CA ALA A 227 -0.46 5.24 -1.34
C ALA A 227 -1.16 6.07 -0.26
N TRP A 228 -2.23 6.79 -0.62
CA TRP A 228 -3.01 7.60 0.33
C TRP A 228 -3.77 6.75 1.35
N LYS A 229 -4.46 5.70 0.87
CA LYS A 229 -5.26 4.81 1.70
C LYS A 229 -4.40 4.10 2.74
N SER A 230 -3.26 3.54 2.30
CA SER A 230 -2.29 2.87 3.17
C SER A 230 -1.66 3.86 4.14
N GLY A 231 -1.19 5.01 3.63
CA GLY A 231 -0.50 6.02 4.43
C GLY A 231 -1.34 6.61 5.56
N ILE A 232 -2.60 6.95 5.30
CA ILE A 232 -3.50 7.51 6.35
C ILE A 232 -3.81 6.48 7.40
N ARG A 233 -4.19 5.26 7.01
CA ARG A 233 -4.56 4.21 7.96
C ARG A 233 -3.43 3.96 8.95
N ILE A 234 -2.21 3.80 8.45
CA ILE A 234 -1.05 3.46 9.29
C ILE A 234 -0.60 4.68 10.10
N ALA A 235 -0.66 5.90 9.56
CA ALA A 235 -0.37 7.11 10.32
C ALA A 235 -1.34 7.30 11.49
N VAL A 236 -2.64 7.08 11.28
CA VAL A 236 -3.66 7.19 12.34
C VAL A 236 -3.48 6.08 13.37
N SER A 237 -3.32 4.82 12.94
CA SER A 237 -3.12 3.70 13.86
C SER A 237 -1.84 3.87 14.70
N SER A 238 -0.73 4.27 14.09
CA SER A 238 0.53 4.51 14.81
C SER A 238 0.41 5.67 15.80
N LEU A 239 -0.30 6.75 15.46
CA LEU A 239 -0.54 7.86 16.38
C LEU A 239 -1.39 7.44 17.58
N LEU A 240 -2.46 6.68 17.35
CA LEU A 240 -3.32 6.15 18.42
C LEU A 240 -2.55 5.23 19.35
N LEU A 241 -1.72 4.34 18.80
CA LEU A 241 -0.85 3.47 19.59
C LEU A 241 0.17 4.30 20.37
N ALA A 242 0.85 5.25 19.73
CA ALA A 242 1.82 6.13 20.38
C ALA A 242 1.21 6.85 21.58
N LEU A 243 0.00 7.40 21.43
CA LEU A 243 -0.75 8.02 22.53
C LEU A 243 -1.07 7.02 23.63
N GLY A 244 -1.64 5.86 23.29
CA GLY A 244 -2.01 4.83 24.28
C GLY A 244 -0.82 4.36 25.11
N TYR A 245 0.28 4.01 24.45
CA TYR A 245 1.51 3.56 25.08
C TYR A 245 2.18 4.66 25.91
N THR A 246 2.26 5.89 25.39
CA THR A 246 2.87 7.02 26.11
C THR A 246 2.07 7.38 27.36
N LEU A 247 0.75 7.41 27.28
CA LEU A 247 -0.12 7.69 28.43
C LEU A 247 0.01 6.63 29.51
N ILE A 248 -0.07 5.34 29.14
CA ILE A 248 0.07 4.22 30.09
C ILE A 248 1.46 4.22 30.72
N GLY A 249 2.51 4.33 29.90
CA GLY A 249 3.90 4.33 30.37
C GLY A 249 4.17 5.49 31.31
N TRP A 250 3.85 6.72 30.91
CA TRP A 250 4.09 7.93 31.69
C TRP A 250 3.31 7.95 33.01
N MET A 251 2.00 7.65 32.98
CA MET A 251 1.19 7.63 34.20
C MET A 251 1.64 6.52 35.15
N GLY A 252 1.97 5.34 34.62
CA GLY A 252 2.46 4.21 35.40
C GLY A 252 3.79 4.51 36.09
N LEU A 253 4.78 5.02 35.34
CA LEU A 253 6.08 5.43 35.85
C LEU A 253 5.96 6.51 36.93
N ARG A 254 5.17 7.57 36.67
CA ARG A 254 4.96 8.66 37.63
C ARG A 254 4.34 8.15 38.93
N ARG A 255 3.35 7.26 38.85
CA ARG A 255 2.68 6.71 40.03
C ARG A 255 3.60 5.79 40.84
N LEU A 256 4.42 4.97 40.17
CA LEU A 256 5.40 4.11 40.84
C LEU A 256 6.49 4.92 41.54
N MET A 257 7.01 5.98 40.90
CA MET A 257 8.00 6.87 41.51
C MET A 257 7.46 7.65 42.72
N MET A 258 6.16 7.98 42.74
CA MET A 258 5.54 8.61 43.91
C MET A 258 5.31 7.66 45.10
N MET A 259 5.34 6.34 44.85
CA MET A 259 5.10 5.31 45.87
C MET A 259 6.37 4.77 46.52
N THR A 260 7.54 5.03 45.94
CA THR A 260 8.86 4.74 46.50
C THR A 260 9.35 5.85 47.41
#